data_AF-A0A1F8UIC6-F1
#
_entry.id   AF-A0A1F8UIC6-F1
#
_cell.length_a   1.000
_cell.length_b   1.000
_cell.length_c   1.000
_cell.angle_alpha   90.00
_cell.angle_beta   90.00
_cell.angle_gamma   90.00
#
_symmetry.space_group_name_H-M   'P 1'
#
loop_
_entity.id
_entity.type
_entity.pdbx_description
1 polymer ?
#
loop_
_entity_poly.entity_id
_entity_poly.type
_entity_poly.pdbx_seq_one_letter_code
_entity_poly.pdbx_strand_id
1 'polypeptide(L)' 'MTSKELDFLKDTLSQEQQAIKKCQTYAEHSNDQTLKTLFTQAAQRHETHYKKILTQLNA' A
#
# COMPACT_ATOMS: atom_id res chain seq x y z
N MET A 1 -7.05 -6.09 -20.57
CA MET A 1 -6.46 -4.81 -20.15
C MET A 1 -5.93 -4.07 -21.35
N THR A 2 -6.36 -2.83 -21.51
CA THR A 2 -5.78 -1.85 -22.41
C THR A 2 -4.46 -1.33 -21.84
N SER A 3 -3.57 -0.77 -22.67
CA SER A 3 -2.29 -0.22 -22.19
C SER A 3 -2.49 0.87 -21.12
N LYS A 4 -3.56 1.67 -21.24
CA LYS A 4 -3.90 2.69 -20.24
C LYS A 4 -4.26 2.10 -18.87
N GLU A 5 -4.97 0.97 -18.84
CA GLU A 5 -5.28 0.28 -17.59
C GLU A 5 -4.02 -0.32 -16.95
N LEU A 6 -3.10 -0.86 -17.75
CA LEU A 6 -1.82 -1.38 -17.27
C LEU A 6 -0.97 -0.27 -16.64
N ASP A 7 -0.88 0.89 -17.29
CA ASP A 7 -0.13 2.05 -16.77
C ASP A 7 -0.77 2.60 -15.49
N PHE A 8 -2.10 2.71 -15.46
CA PHE A 8 -2.83 3.11 -14.25
C PHE A 8 -2.58 2.14 -13.08
N LEU A 9 -2.60 0.83 -13.33
CA LEU A 9 -2.34 -0.17 -12.29
C LEU A 9 -0.89 -0.10 -11.78
N LYS A 10 0.10 0.15 -12.66
CA LYS A 10 1.51 0.36 -12.24
C LYS A 10 1.68 1.61 -11.39
N ASP A 11 1.05 2.72 -11.78
CA ASP A 11 1.07 3.95 -10.98
C ASP A 11 0.43 3.73 -9.62
N THR A 12 -0.72 3.05 -9.59
CA THR A 12 -1.42 2.68 -8.34
C THR A 12 -0.51 1.79 -7.47
N LEU A 13 0.20 0.84 -8.05
CA LEU A 13 1.16 -0.02 -7.38
C LEU A 13 2.27 0.77 -6.68
N SER A 14 2.84 1.76 -7.38
CA SER A 14 3.85 2.66 -6.84
C SER A 14 3.31 3.51 -5.68
N GLN A 15 2.07 4.01 -5.81
CA GLN A 15 1.41 4.77 -4.75
C GLN A 15 1.13 3.92 -3.50
N GLU A 16 0.64 2.70 -3.67
CA GLU A 16 0.42 1.75 -2.58
C GLU A 16 1.74 1.44 -1.85
N GLN A 17 2.83 1.20 -2.59
CA GLN A 17 4.14 0.96 -1.98
C GLN A 17 4.63 2.15 -1.14
N GLN A 18 4.44 3.38 -1.64
CA GLN A 18 4.78 4.59 -0.90
C GLN A 18 3.90 4.77 0.34
N ALA A 19 2.61 4.45 0.25
CA ALA A 19 1.69 4.50 1.37
C ALA A 19 2.06 3.50 2.48
N ILE A 20 2.35 2.25 2.12
CA ILE A 20 2.83 1.21 3.05
C ILE A 20 4.06 1.70 3.80
N LYS A 21 5.07 2.18 3.06
CA LYS A 21 6.32 2.67 3.66
C LYS A 21 6.07 3.84 4.61
N LYS A 22 5.27 4.82 4.21
CA LYS A 22 4.92 5.97 5.07
C LYS A 22 4.22 5.51 6.35
N CYS A 23 3.23 4.63 6.24
CA CYS A 23 2.51 4.10 7.40
C CYS A 23 3.45 3.33 8.34
N GLN A 24 4.32 2.46 7.81
CA GLN A 24 5.32 1.74 8.62
C GLN A 24 6.28 2.72 9.32
N THR A 25 6.83 3.69 8.60
CA THR A 25 7.69 4.74 9.19
C THR A 25 6.93 5.51 10.28
N TYR A 26 5.69 5.94 10.05
CA TYR A 26 4.93 6.64 11.08
C TYR A 26 4.64 5.74 12.29
N ALA A 27 4.37 4.45 12.10
CA ALA A 27 4.21 3.51 13.21
C ALA A 27 5.51 3.36 14.03
N GLU A 28 6.67 3.31 13.37
CA GLU A 28 7.97 3.22 14.04
C GLU A 28 8.30 4.47 14.86
N HIS A 29 8.01 5.66 14.29
CA HIS A 29 8.31 6.95 14.91
C HIS A 29 7.23 7.45 15.89
N SER A 30 6.05 6.83 15.91
CA SER A 30 5.00 7.15 16.89
C SER A 30 5.39 6.62 18.26
N ASN A 31 5.18 7.38 19.34
CA ASN A 31 5.27 6.86 20.70
C ASN A 31 3.91 6.42 21.26
N ASP A 32 2.82 6.85 20.62
CA ASP A 32 1.44 6.50 21.01
C ASP A 32 1.04 5.13 20.45
N GLN A 33 0.65 4.20 21.34
CA GLN A 33 0.28 2.84 20.97
C GLN A 33 -0.96 2.76 20.07
N THR A 34 -1.89 3.70 20.20
CA THR A 34 -3.10 3.79 19.37
C THR A 34 -2.71 4.21 17.96
N LEU A 35 -1.84 5.21 17.82
CA LEU A 35 -1.34 5.64 16.51
C LEU A 35 -0.52 4.55 15.83
N LYS A 36 0.36 3.85 16.57
CA LYS A 36 1.09 2.69 16.05
C LYS A 36 0.15 1.65 15.47
N THR A 37 -0.89 1.31 16.22
CA THR A 37 -1.89 0.31 15.82
C THR A 37 -2.64 0.77 14.58
N LEU A 38 -3.06 2.04 14.52
CA LEU A 38 -3.75 2.62 13.37
C LEU A 38 -2.88 2.58 12.11
N PHE A 39 -1.62 3.02 12.19
CA PHE A 39 -0.69 3.01 11.07
C PHE A 39 -0.36 1.60 10.61
N THR A 40 -0.22 0.64 11.54
CA THR A 40 0.01 -0.77 11.22
C THR A 40 -1.17 -1.36 10.46
N GLN A 41 -2.40 -1.10 10.90
CA GLN A 41 -3.61 -1.54 10.20
C GLN A 41 -3.74 -0.89 8.82
N ALA A 42 -3.39 0.39 8.69
CA ALA A 42 -3.37 1.08 7.41
C ALA A 42 -2.35 0.44 6.45
N ALA A 43 -1.13 0.18 6.91
CA ALA A 43 -0.10 -0.50 6.13
C ALA A 43 -0.57 -1.89 5.64
N GLN A 44 -1.20 -2.69 6.50
CA GLN A 44 -1.75 -4.00 6.13
C GLN A 44 -2.84 -3.93 5.06
N ARG A 45 -3.70 -2.90 5.11
CA ARG A 45 -4.71 -2.66 4.07
C ARG A 45 -4.06 -2.33 2.73
N HIS A 46 -3.09 -1.43 2.73
CA HIS A 46 -2.32 -1.06 1.53
C HIS A 46 -1.53 -2.26 0.97
N GLU A 47 -0.94 -3.11 1.81
CA GLU A 47 -0.30 -4.36 1.37
C GLU A 47 -1.29 -5.33 0.71
N THR A 48 -2.53 -5.39 1.22
CA THR A 48 -3.59 -6.22 0.63
C THR A 48 -3.98 -5.68 -0.75
N HIS A 49 -4.12 -4.36 -0.90
CA HIS A 49 -4.38 -3.74 -2.19
C HIS A 49 -3.25 -3.98 -3.18
N TYR A 50 -2.00 -3.76 -2.76
CA TYR A 50 -0.80 -4.00 -3.55
C TYR A 50 -0.77 -5.44 -4.09
N LYS A 51 -0.99 -6.44 -3.23
CA LYS A 51 -1.06 -7.85 -3.62
C LYS A 51 -2.20 -8.13 -4.61
N LYS A 52 -3.37 -7.54 -4.40
CA LYS A 52 -4.52 -7.70 -5.31
C LYS A 52 -4.21 -7.16 -6.70
N ILE A 53 -3.59 -5.98 -6.79
CA ILE A 53 -3.17 -5.38 -8.06
C ILE A 53 -2.11 -6.25 -8.74
N LEU A 54 -1.12 -6.75 -8.00
CA LEU A 54 -0.12 -7.67 -8.55
C LEU A 54 -0.75 -8.95 -9.10
N THR A 55 -1.73 -9.54 -8.40
CA THR A 55 -2.45 -10.71 -8.91
C THR A 55 -3.19 -10.38 -10.20
N GLN A 56 -3.79 -9.19 -10.31
CA GLN A 56 -4.46 -8.75 -11.55
C GLN A 56 -3.49 -8.48 -12.70
N LEU A 57 -2.27 -8.01 -12.43
CA LEU A 57 -1.23 -7.80 -13.44
C LEU A 57 -0.56 -9.09 -13.91
N ASN A 58 -0.51 -10.11 -13.05
CA ASN A 58 0.10 -11.41 -13.34
C ASN A 58 -0.90 -12.47 -13.84
N ALA A 59 -2.20 -12.16 -13.87
CA ALA A 59 -3.27 -13.01 -14.39
C ALA A 59 -3.52 -12.74 -15.88
#